data_AF-A0A2W4JBH9-F1
#
_entry.id   AF-A0A2W4JBH9-F1
#
_cell.length_a   1.000
_cell.length_b   1.000
_cell.length_c   1.000
_cell.angle_alpha   90.00
_cell.angle_beta   90.00
_cell.angle_gamma   90.00
#
_symmetry.space_group_name_H-M   'P 1'
#
loop_
_entity.id
_entity.type
_entity.pdbx_description
1 polymer ?
#
loop_
_entity_poly.entity_id
_entity_poly.type
_entity_poly.pdbx_seq_one_letter_code
_entity_poly.pdbx_strand_id
1 'polypeptide(L)'
;MGGPAPLCGPRCAPGGGPALRGPPVSNLRGTYQARIVVRDGEVVDVQAVVAGTSAYESVAVNSVAIPEFRERVLKAQSWDVDAVSGASYTSPAFIESLRGAFEAAGLE
;
A
#
# COMPACT_ATOMS: atom_id res chain seq x y z
N MET A 1 -38.44 21.13 -7.04
CA MET A 1 -38.29 19.75 -6.55
C MET A 1 -36.84 19.33 -6.78
N GLY A 2 -36.15 18.86 -5.74
CA GLY A 2 -34.76 18.36 -5.82
C GLY A 2 -33.73 19.31 -5.20
N GLY A 3 -33.44 19.14 -3.91
CA GLY A 3 -32.49 19.94 -3.12
C GLY A 3 -31.01 19.70 -3.44
N PRO A 4 -30.09 20.35 -2.68
CA PRO A 4 -28.69 20.56 -3.04
C PRO A 4 -27.84 19.31 -2.81
N ALA A 5 -26.96 18.97 -3.78
CA ALA A 5 -25.86 18.06 -3.53
C ALA A 5 -24.74 18.83 -2.80
N PRO A 6 -24.30 18.37 -1.62
CA PRO A 6 -23.30 19.07 -0.83
C PRO A 6 -21.91 18.99 -1.48
N LEU A 7 -21.24 20.13 -1.46
CA LEU A 7 -19.82 20.31 -1.69
C LEU A 7 -19.04 19.52 -0.63
N CYS A 8 -18.57 18.32 -0.97
CA CYS A 8 -17.54 17.63 -0.22
C CYS A 8 -16.52 17.07 -1.22
N GLY A 9 -15.29 17.59 -1.15
CA GLY A 9 -14.15 17.06 -1.88
C GLY A 9 -13.83 15.62 -1.45
N PRO A 10 -12.74 15.01 -1.96
CA PRO A 10 -12.49 13.56 -1.86
C PRO A 10 -12.12 13.06 -0.44
N ARG A 11 -12.52 13.75 0.63
CA ARG A 11 -12.15 13.44 2.03
C ARG A 11 -13.24 12.77 2.87
N CYS A 12 -14.37 12.36 2.30
CA CYS A 12 -15.34 11.54 3.02
C CYS A 12 -15.20 10.06 2.70
N ALA A 13 -14.47 9.33 3.55
CA ALA A 13 -14.68 7.90 3.81
C ALA A 13 -14.89 7.71 5.32
N PRO A 14 -15.93 6.95 5.76
CA PRO A 14 -16.30 6.84 7.16
C PRO A 14 -15.46 5.78 7.90
N GLY A 15 -15.08 6.09 9.14
CA GLY A 15 -15.00 5.08 10.22
C GLY A 15 -13.90 4.03 10.11
N GLY A 16 -12.65 4.46 9.98
CA GLY A 16 -11.49 3.60 10.15
C GLY A 16 -10.29 4.36 9.62
N GLY A 17 -9.38 4.77 10.50
CA GLY A 17 -8.18 5.55 10.21
C GLY A 17 -7.61 5.32 8.81
N PRO A 18 -7.19 6.40 8.16
CA PRO A 18 -7.10 6.48 6.71
C PRO A 18 -6.21 5.36 6.18
N ALA A 19 -6.83 4.37 5.53
CA ALA A 19 -6.12 3.36 4.78
C ALA A 19 -5.68 3.98 3.47
N LEU A 20 -4.42 4.40 3.41
CA LEU A 20 -3.85 5.16 2.33
C LEU A 20 -3.22 4.22 1.33
N ARG A 21 -3.56 4.45 0.07
CA ARG A 21 -3.09 3.64 -1.05
C ARG A 21 -2.04 4.41 -1.80
N GLY A 22 -0.98 3.70 -2.15
CA GLY A 22 0.06 4.19 -3.03
C GLY A 22 -0.41 4.31 -4.48
N PRO A 23 0.33 5.04 -5.32
CA PRO A 23 0.14 5.02 -6.75
C PRO A 23 0.35 3.59 -7.27
N PRO A 24 -0.47 3.12 -8.23
CA PRO A 24 -0.25 1.83 -8.86
C PRO A 24 0.96 1.91 -9.80
N VAL A 25 1.97 1.08 -9.55
CA VAL A 25 3.20 0.98 -10.34
C VAL A 25 3.12 -0.26 -11.22
N SER A 26 3.15 -0.09 -12.54
CA SER A 26 3.08 -1.21 -13.48
C SER A 26 4.46 -1.55 -14.03
N ASN A 27 4.80 -2.84 -14.07
CA ASN A 27 6.07 -3.35 -14.58
C ASN A 27 5.86 -4.58 -15.49
N LEU A 28 6.97 -5.18 -15.94
CA LEU A 28 6.99 -6.36 -16.83
C LEU A 28 6.24 -7.60 -16.29
N ARG A 29 6.01 -7.68 -14.97
CA ARG A 29 5.31 -8.78 -14.27
C ARG A 29 3.88 -8.42 -13.85
N GLY A 30 3.41 -7.20 -14.13
CA GLY A 30 2.05 -6.73 -13.82
C GLY A 30 2.00 -5.42 -13.02
N THR A 31 0.83 -5.09 -12.50
CA THR A 31 0.61 -3.87 -11.69
C THR A 31 0.82 -4.18 -10.21
N TYR A 32 1.46 -3.27 -9.49
CA TYR A 32 1.75 -3.36 -8.07
C TYR A 32 1.22 -2.12 -7.38
N GLN A 33 0.50 -2.30 -6.28
CA GLN A 33 -0.07 -1.23 -5.49
C GLN A 33 -0.04 -1.61 -4.01
N ALA A 34 0.61 -0.77 -3.23
CA ALA A 34 0.66 -0.87 -1.79
C ALA A 34 -0.47 -0.08 -1.13
N ARG A 35 -0.83 -0.52 0.07
CA ARG A 35 -1.72 0.17 0.99
C ARG A 35 -1.11 0.10 2.38
N ILE A 36 -1.15 1.22 3.07
CA ILE A 36 -0.83 1.31 4.48
C ILE A 36 -2.07 1.72 5.26
N VAL A 37 -2.13 1.35 6.53
CA VAL A 37 -3.13 1.87 7.46
C VAL A 37 -2.38 2.66 8.52
N VAL A 38 -2.75 3.92 8.63
CA VAL A 38 -2.18 4.83 9.60
C VAL A 38 -3.18 5.10 10.71
N ARG A 39 -2.72 4.98 11.95
CA ARG A 39 -3.49 5.30 13.16
C ARG A 39 -2.63 6.19 14.03
N ASP A 40 -3.20 7.31 14.45
CA ASP A 40 -2.51 8.27 15.32
C ASP A 40 -1.20 8.85 14.74
N GLY A 41 -1.03 8.78 13.41
CA GLY A 41 0.23 9.19 12.76
C GLY A 41 1.30 8.10 12.70
N GLU A 42 0.95 6.86 13.03
CA GLU A 42 1.87 5.71 12.94
C GLU A 42 1.31 4.63 12.02
N VAL A 43 2.18 3.93 11.29
CA VAL A 43 1.76 2.80 10.46
C VAL A 43 1.48 1.61 11.35
N VAL A 44 0.23 1.15 11.34
CA VAL A 44 -0.22 -0.03 12.12
C VAL A 44 -0.45 -1.26 11.26
N ASP A 45 -0.56 -1.09 9.95
CA ASP A 45 -0.85 -2.17 9.00
C ASP A 45 -0.30 -1.84 7.61
N VAL A 46 0.21 -2.85 6.92
CA VAL A 46 0.70 -2.73 5.54
C VAL A 46 0.20 -3.92 4.75
N GLN A 47 -0.38 -3.65 3.59
CA GLN A 47 -0.99 -4.64 2.70
C GLN A 47 -0.67 -4.30 1.25
N ALA A 48 -0.43 -5.33 0.43
CA ALA A 48 -0.44 -5.15 -1.01
C ALA A 48 -1.87 -5.31 -1.55
N VAL A 49 -2.42 -4.25 -2.15
CA VAL A 49 -3.73 -4.29 -2.80
C VAL A 49 -3.62 -4.97 -4.16
N VAL A 50 -2.54 -4.67 -4.86
CA VAL A 50 -2.20 -5.31 -6.13
C VAL A 50 -0.74 -5.71 -6.04
N ALA A 51 -0.42 -6.95 -6.38
CA ALA A 51 0.96 -7.39 -6.37
C ALA A 51 1.25 -8.31 -7.56
N GLY A 52 1.20 -7.70 -8.74
CA GLY A 52 1.41 -8.32 -10.02
C GLY A 52 0.09 -8.72 -10.67
N THR A 53 0.13 -9.83 -11.40
CA THR A 53 -1.07 -10.41 -12.03
C THR A 53 -1.81 -11.30 -11.02
N SER A 54 -3.05 -11.68 -11.35
CA SER A 54 -3.82 -12.70 -10.62
C SER A 54 -3.29 -14.13 -10.82
N ALA A 55 -2.02 -14.29 -11.19
CA ALA A 55 -1.38 -15.58 -11.34
C ALA A 55 -1.20 -16.24 -9.97
N TYR A 56 -1.44 -17.56 -9.90
CA TYR A 56 -1.30 -18.35 -8.67
C TYR A 56 0.08 -18.20 -8.03
N GLU A 57 1.14 -18.18 -8.84
CA GLU A 57 2.53 -17.99 -8.37
C GLU A 57 2.71 -16.65 -7.64
N SER A 58 2.15 -15.56 -8.18
CA SER A 58 2.17 -14.25 -7.53
C SER A 58 1.39 -14.27 -6.22
N VAL A 59 0.20 -14.86 -6.19
CA VAL A 59 -0.59 -14.98 -4.95
C VAL A 59 0.18 -15.76 -3.88
N ALA A 60 0.80 -16.89 -4.24
CA ALA A 60 1.58 -17.70 -3.31
C ALA A 60 2.79 -16.94 -2.74
N VAL A 61 3.57 -16.27 -3.59
CA VAL A 61 4.72 -15.45 -3.17
C VAL A 61 4.27 -14.28 -2.29
N ASN A 62 3.19 -13.58 -2.67
CA ASN A 62 2.66 -12.47 -1.88
C ASN A 62 2.14 -12.93 -0.52
N SER A 63 1.57 -14.13 -0.42
CA SER A 63 1.02 -14.63 0.84
C SER A 63 2.11 -14.84 1.91
N VAL A 64 3.36 -15.09 1.50
CA VAL A 64 4.53 -15.14 2.40
C VAL A 64 5.26 -13.80 2.48
N ALA A 65 5.40 -13.08 1.37
CA ALA A 65 6.15 -11.83 1.32
C ALA A 65 5.42 -10.68 2.05
N ILE A 66 4.09 -10.56 1.92
CA ILE A 66 3.30 -9.48 2.55
C ILE A 66 3.44 -9.45 4.07
N PRO A 67 3.25 -10.55 4.83
CA PRO A 67 3.41 -10.51 6.29
C PRO A 67 4.86 -10.17 6.68
N GLU A 68 5.85 -10.72 5.97
CA GLU A 68 7.26 -10.41 6.20
C GLU A 68 7.61 -8.94 5.91
N PHE A 69 7.07 -8.36 4.83
CA PHE A 69 7.20 -6.94 4.52
C PHE A 69 6.51 -6.08 5.57
N ARG A 70 5.29 -6.47 5.98
CA ARG A 70 4.54 -5.78 7.02
C ARG A 70 5.35 -5.69 8.30
N GLU A 71 5.90 -6.80 8.79
CA GLU A 71 6.70 -6.78 10.03
C GLU A 71 7.94 -5.88 9.90
N ARG A 72 8.61 -5.89 8.74
CA ARG A 72 9.73 -4.98 8.47
C ARG A 72 9.31 -3.52 8.47
N VAL A 73 8.23 -3.17 7.78
CA VAL A 73 7.73 -1.79 7.71
C VAL A 73 7.25 -1.32 9.08
N LEU A 74 6.55 -2.16 9.83
CA LEU A 74 6.11 -1.82 11.19
C LEU A 74 7.28 -1.60 12.13
N LYS A 75 8.39 -2.35 11.95
CA LYS A 75 9.60 -2.23 12.75
C LYS A 75 10.46 -1.02 12.34
N ALA A 76 10.56 -0.76 11.05
CA ALA A 76 11.32 0.36 10.51
C ALA A 76 10.54 1.69 10.59
N GLN A 77 9.20 1.62 10.62
CA GLN A 77 8.28 2.75 10.43
C GLN A 77 8.60 3.56 9.16
N SER A 78 9.08 2.89 8.12
CA SER A 78 9.50 3.51 6.87
C SER A 78 9.08 2.70 5.66
N TRP A 79 8.89 3.38 4.53
CA TRP A 79 8.64 2.76 3.22
C TRP A 79 9.91 2.13 2.63
N ASP A 80 11.10 2.58 3.07
CA ASP A 80 12.40 1.99 2.73
C ASP A 80 12.65 0.75 3.60
N VAL A 81 12.31 -0.42 3.07
CA VAL A 81 12.53 -1.71 3.71
C VAL A 81 13.24 -2.66 2.78
N ASP A 82 14.01 -3.58 3.35
CA ASP A 82 14.72 -4.59 2.57
C ASP A 82 13.78 -5.38 1.67
N ALA A 83 14.18 -5.50 0.40
CA ALA A 83 13.52 -6.35 -0.56
C ALA A 83 13.53 -7.81 -0.07
N VAL A 84 12.37 -8.48 -0.13
CA VAL A 84 12.29 -9.90 0.21
C VAL A 84 12.93 -10.75 -0.89
N SER A 85 13.73 -11.74 -0.51
CA SER A 85 14.32 -12.69 -1.45
C SER A 85 13.24 -13.40 -2.27
N GLY A 86 13.30 -13.23 -3.60
CA GLY A 86 12.31 -13.77 -4.54
C GLY A 86 11.32 -12.73 -5.09
N ALA A 87 11.28 -11.54 -4.49
CA ALA A 87 10.42 -10.42 -4.90
C ALA A 87 11.20 -9.35 -5.68
N SER A 88 12.16 -9.72 -6.55
CA SER A 88 13.06 -8.75 -7.20
C SER A 88 12.35 -7.73 -8.10
N TYR A 89 11.17 -8.08 -8.64
CA TYR A 89 10.33 -7.18 -9.44
C TYR A 89 9.28 -6.46 -8.60
N THR A 90 8.76 -7.16 -7.60
CA THR A 90 7.72 -6.67 -6.70
C THR A 90 8.28 -5.62 -5.75
N SER A 91 9.47 -5.85 -5.17
CA SER A 91 10.09 -4.97 -4.17
C SER A 91 10.23 -3.52 -4.64
N PRO A 92 10.90 -3.19 -5.77
CA PRO A 92 11.04 -1.80 -6.19
C PRO A 92 9.69 -1.13 -6.51
N ALA A 93 8.78 -1.85 -7.19
CA ALA A 93 7.45 -1.32 -7.51
C ALA A 93 6.58 -1.14 -6.26
N PHE A 94 6.73 -2.03 -5.28
CA PHE A 94 6.04 -1.96 -4.01
C PHE A 94 6.58 -0.83 -3.13
N ILE A 95 7.89 -0.62 -3.08
CA ILE A 95 8.55 0.48 -2.38
C ILE A 95 8.13 1.83 -2.97
N GLU A 96 8.11 1.99 -4.30
CA GLU A 96 7.62 3.22 -4.93
C GLU A 96 6.14 3.49 -4.60
N SER A 97 5.31 2.44 -4.60
CA SER A 97 3.91 2.57 -4.20
C SER A 97 3.78 2.93 -2.71
N LEU A 98 4.55 2.26 -1.84
CA LEU A 98 4.59 2.54 -0.40
C LEU A 98 5.00 3.97 -0.11
N ARG A 99 6.04 4.46 -0.78
CA ARG A 99 6.48 5.86 -0.66
C ARG A 99 5.32 6.82 -0.89
N GLY A 100 4.61 6.68 -2.02
CA GLY A 100 3.45 7.53 -2.28
C GLY A 100 2.30 7.35 -1.28
N ALA A 101 2.17 6.16 -0.67
CA ALA A 101 1.20 5.92 0.39
C ALA A 101 1.59 6.61 1.72
N PHE A 102 2.87 6.59 2.07
CA PHE A 102 3.46 7.28 3.22
C PHE A 102 3.37 8.80 3.04
N GLU A 103 3.75 9.32 1.87
CA GLU A 103 3.59 10.75 1.55
C GLU A 103 2.11 11.17 1.62
N ALA A 104 1.18 10.33 1.15
CA ALA A 104 -0.26 10.58 1.30
C ALA A 104 -0.74 10.51 2.76
N ALA A 105 0.00 9.83 3.64
CA ALA A 105 -0.21 9.83 5.09
C ALA A 105 0.39 11.03 5.81
N GLY A 106 1.24 11.80 5.14
CA GLY A 106 2.06 12.81 5.78
C GLY A 106 3.18 12.20 6.63
N LEU A 107 3.65 11.01 6.25
CA LEU A 107 4.80 10.32 6.84
C LEU A 107 5.99 10.42 5.86
N GLU A 108 7.20 10.58 6.40
CA GLU A 108 8.46 10.69 5.63
C GLU A 108 9.31 9.41 5.72
#